data_AF-A0A0G1XJY1-F1
#
_entry.id   AF-A0A0G1XJY1-F1
#
_cell.length_a   1.000
_cell.length_b   1.000
_cell.length_c   1.000
_cell.angle_alpha   90.00
_cell.angle_beta   90.00
_cell.angle_gamma   90.00
#
_symmetry.space_group_name_H-M   'P 1'
#
loop_
_entity.id
_entity.type
_entity.pdbx_description
1 polymer ?
#
loop_
_entity_poly.entity_id
_entity_poly.type
_entity_poly.pdbx_seq_one_letter_code
_entity_poly.pdbx_strand_id
1 'polypeptide(L)'
;MEEEDRDRRREGYSQIIFCSIKVSKTSLRQLTERGFCYPQEEVSCAIIKRMKVDFLSTFLGNAQRARILRLFVFNQAEHFTLGQAAKRSGLSLLVVTKEIKSLEGLDIIKKRKLVHVVRKTNGNGQKASTWILNPGHKHVAAIAKFVYEVSPIHYDSVMTAVKRSGRPTAVILSGCFMGDPSRPADLIVAADGLNEQRLEQAVRGLEPAFGREIRYAAFTTPEFRYRLTIQDRLIRDTLDYPHLVLLDRTRLL
;
A
#
# COMPACT_ATOMS: atom_id res chain seq x y z
N MET A 1 35.76 -69.45 -17.39
CA MET A 1 36.86 -68.48 -17.41
C MET A 1 36.24 -67.10 -17.55
N GLU A 2 35.57 -66.60 -16.51
CA GLU A 2 36.17 -66.12 -15.24
C GLU A 2 37.02 -64.87 -15.52
N GLU A 3 36.94 -63.77 -14.80
CA GLU A 3 36.19 -63.38 -13.61
C GLU A 3 36.49 -61.88 -13.38
N GLU A 4 35.59 -61.25 -12.67
CA GLU A 4 35.68 -60.06 -11.81
C GLU A 4 37.04 -59.31 -11.73
N ASP A 5 37.03 -57.98 -11.62
CA ASP A 5 36.73 -57.35 -10.33
C ASP A 5 36.88 -55.81 -10.34
N ARG A 6 36.01 -55.16 -9.56
CA ARG A 6 36.09 -53.81 -8.92
C ARG A 6 35.73 -52.52 -9.66
N ASP A 7 34.43 -52.21 -9.56
CA ASP A 7 33.87 -51.24 -8.60
C ASP A 7 34.58 -49.88 -8.41
N ARG A 8 33.90 -48.78 -8.83
CA ARG A 8 33.49 -47.68 -7.93
C ARG A 8 32.71 -46.56 -8.65
N ARG A 9 31.40 -46.52 -8.34
CA ARG A 9 30.56 -45.34 -8.00
C ARG A 9 30.81 -44.00 -8.72
N ARG A 10 29.84 -43.53 -9.51
CA ARG A 10 28.75 -42.59 -9.10
C ARG A 10 27.94 -42.15 -10.33
N GLU A 11 26.70 -42.61 -10.37
CA GLU A 11 25.64 -42.21 -11.32
C GLU A 11 24.88 -40.96 -10.84
N GLY A 12 24.17 -40.32 -11.78
CA GLY A 12 23.10 -39.33 -11.56
C GLY A 12 23.23 -38.15 -12.54
N TYR A 13 22.80 -38.21 -13.82
CA TYR A 13 21.41 -38.22 -14.35
C TYR A 13 20.50 -37.17 -13.69
N SER A 14 19.63 -36.41 -14.35
CA SER A 14 19.23 -36.29 -15.76
C SER A 14 18.35 -35.03 -15.90
N GLN A 15 18.11 -34.68 -17.16
CA GLN A 15 17.17 -33.70 -17.71
C GLN A 15 15.87 -33.46 -16.90
N ILE A 16 15.52 -32.17 -16.82
CA ILE A 16 14.22 -31.69 -16.35
C ILE A 16 13.17 -31.95 -17.44
N ILE A 17 12.22 -32.83 -17.14
CA ILE A 17 11.02 -33.10 -17.93
C ILE A 17 9.90 -32.16 -17.46
N PHE A 18 9.27 -31.47 -18.42
CA PHE A 18 8.04 -30.70 -18.24
C PHE A 18 6.87 -31.63 -17.90
N CYS A 19 6.25 -31.47 -16.73
CA CYS A 19 5.01 -32.16 -16.37
C CYS A 19 3.86 -31.16 -16.28
N SER A 20 2.99 -31.17 -17.30
CA SER A 20 1.69 -30.50 -17.26
C SER A 20 0.70 -31.35 -16.47
N ILE A 21 0.25 -30.88 -15.30
CA ILE A 21 -0.80 -31.54 -14.53
C ILE A 21 -2.12 -30.79 -14.70
N LYS A 22 -3.07 -31.46 -15.37
CA LYS A 22 -4.51 -31.15 -15.35
C LYS A 22 -5.04 -31.44 -13.94
N VAL A 23 -5.75 -30.48 -13.33
CA VAL A 23 -6.48 -30.72 -12.09
C VAL A 23 -7.95 -31.03 -12.42
N SER A 24 -8.40 -32.23 -12.04
CA SER A 24 -9.81 -32.65 -12.10
C SER A 24 -10.47 -32.48 -10.73
N LYS A 25 -11.76 -32.11 -10.72
CA LYS A 25 -12.58 -31.89 -9.52
C LYS A 25 -13.21 -33.21 -9.05
N THR A 26 -12.93 -33.67 -7.82
CA THR A 26 -13.80 -34.56 -7.02
C THR A 26 -13.25 -34.57 -5.57
N SER A 27 -13.84 -33.83 -4.63
CA SER A 27 -14.88 -34.22 -3.64
C SER A 27 -14.41 -35.12 -2.47
N LEU A 28 -14.73 -34.64 -1.26
CA LEU A 28 -15.02 -35.34 0.01
C LEU A 28 -13.95 -35.46 1.12
N ARG A 29 -14.14 -34.56 2.11
CA ARG A 29 -14.51 -34.80 3.53
C ARG A 29 -13.57 -35.53 4.51
N GLN A 30 -13.51 -34.88 5.67
CA GLN A 30 -13.25 -35.35 7.05
C GLN A 30 -11.80 -35.49 7.49
N LEU A 31 -11.34 -34.49 8.25
CA LEU A 31 -10.57 -34.66 9.48
C LEU A 31 -10.75 -33.41 10.34
N THR A 32 -11.58 -33.56 11.37
CA THR A 32 -11.68 -32.66 12.52
C THR A 32 -10.59 -32.98 13.53
N GLU A 33 -10.18 -31.94 14.25
CA GLU A 33 -9.56 -31.91 15.59
C GLU A 33 -8.05 -31.59 15.69
N ARG A 34 -7.83 -30.43 16.32
CA ARG A 34 -6.65 -29.95 17.07
C ARG A 34 -5.46 -29.43 16.27
N GLY A 35 -5.28 -28.12 16.42
CA GLY A 35 -4.16 -27.34 15.89
C GLY A 35 -4.68 -26.32 14.89
N PHE A 36 -4.94 -25.09 15.34
CA PHE A 36 -5.12 -23.94 14.45
C PHE A 36 -3.76 -23.64 13.79
N CYS A 37 -3.36 -24.51 12.87
CA CYS A 37 -2.39 -24.23 11.85
C CYS A 37 -3.14 -23.31 10.88
N TYR A 38 -2.86 -22.00 10.94
CA TYR A 38 -3.29 -21.11 9.86
C TYR A 38 -2.75 -21.72 8.57
N PRO A 39 -3.59 -22.11 7.61
CA PRO A 39 -3.11 -22.33 6.27
C PRO A 39 -2.46 -21.02 5.86
N GLN A 40 -1.17 -21.06 5.50
CA GLN A 40 -0.61 -20.02 4.66
C GLN A 40 -1.46 -20.05 3.40
N GLU A 41 -2.50 -19.21 3.39
CA GLU A 41 -3.20 -18.87 2.16
C GLU A 41 -2.11 -18.37 1.24
N GLU A 42 -1.81 -19.21 0.25
CA GLU A 42 -1.11 -18.85 -0.96
C GLU A 42 -1.54 -17.43 -1.29
N VAL A 43 -0.62 -16.49 -1.16
CA VAL A 43 -0.82 -15.13 -1.64
C VAL A 43 -0.81 -15.29 -3.15
N SER A 44 -1.93 -15.80 -3.69
CA SER A 44 -2.19 -15.76 -5.09
C SER A 44 -2.00 -14.28 -5.40
N CYS A 45 -1.07 -14.02 -6.31
CA CYS A 45 -0.91 -12.76 -6.99
C CYS A 45 -2.20 -12.58 -7.81
N ALA A 46 -3.32 -12.44 -7.11
CA ALA A 46 -4.64 -12.24 -7.62
C ALA A 46 -4.58 -10.84 -8.17
N ILE A 47 -4.18 -10.76 -9.43
CA ILE A 47 -4.69 -9.86 -10.47
C ILE A 47 -5.53 -8.79 -9.79
N ILE A 48 -4.87 -7.77 -9.23
CA ILE A 48 -5.54 -6.59 -8.72
C ILE A 48 -6.13 -5.99 -9.98
N LYS A 49 -7.40 -6.33 -10.26
CA LYS A 49 -8.15 -5.77 -11.38
C LYS A 49 -7.97 -4.26 -11.25
N ARG A 50 -7.33 -3.66 -12.25
CA ARG A 50 -7.19 -2.21 -12.39
C ARG A 50 -8.59 -1.61 -12.32
N MET A 51 -9.05 -1.25 -11.12
CA MET A 51 -10.32 -0.57 -10.95
C MET A 51 -10.09 0.89 -11.25
N LYS A 52 -10.58 1.32 -12.42
CA LYS A 52 -10.50 2.70 -12.89
C LYS A 52 -11.24 3.68 -11.96
N VAL A 53 -12.20 3.17 -11.18
CA VAL A 53 -13.08 3.95 -10.31
C VAL A 53 -12.74 3.65 -8.85
N ASP A 54 -12.83 4.67 -7.99
CA ASP A 54 -12.69 4.53 -6.55
C ASP A 54 -13.91 3.76 -5.98
N PHE A 55 -13.74 2.45 -5.77
CA PHE A 55 -14.78 1.57 -5.25
C PHE A 55 -15.35 2.06 -3.91
N LEU A 56 -14.52 2.49 -2.95
CA LEU A 56 -15.01 2.93 -1.64
C LEU A 56 -15.86 4.20 -1.77
N SER A 57 -15.43 5.14 -2.61
CA SER A 57 -16.20 6.36 -2.89
C SER A 57 -17.55 6.04 -3.54
N THR A 58 -17.57 5.09 -4.48
CA THR A 58 -18.80 4.64 -5.15
C THR A 58 -19.72 3.88 -4.19
N PHE A 59 -19.17 2.95 -3.39
CA PHE A 59 -19.91 2.14 -2.43
C PHE A 59 -20.58 2.99 -1.35
N LEU A 60 -19.87 3.99 -0.82
CA LEU A 60 -20.43 4.91 0.16
C LEU A 60 -21.37 5.96 -0.44
N GLY A 61 -21.40 6.11 -1.77
CA GLY A 61 -22.13 7.17 -2.47
C GLY A 61 -21.66 8.59 -2.12
N ASN A 62 -20.53 8.72 -1.41
CA ASN A 62 -19.99 9.98 -0.91
C ASN A 62 -18.45 9.91 -0.91
N ALA A 63 -17.85 10.53 -1.92
CA ALA A 63 -16.40 10.55 -2.11
C ALA A 63 -15.67 11.31 -0.99
N GLN A 64 -16.30 12.35 -0.43
CA GLN A 64 -15.74 13.16 0.64
C GLN A 64 -15.65 12.34 1.93
N ARG A 65 -16.70 11.60 2.25
CA ARG A 65 -16.73 10.68 3.39
C ARG A 65 -15.72 9.56 3.24
N ALA A 66 -15.58 8.98 2.04
CA ALA A 66 -14.59 7.94 1.78
C ALA A 66 -13.16 8.44 2.07
N ARG A 67 -12.80 9.66 1.64
CA ARG A 67 -11.49 10.26 1.93
C ARG A 67 -11.27 10.50 3.43
N ILE A 68 -12.26 11.04 4.13
CA ILE A 68 -12.16 11.28 5.57
C ILE A 68 -12.07 9.95 6.33
N LEU A 69 -12.84 8.93 5.93
CA LEU A 69 -12.78 7.61 6.53
C LEU A 69 -11.40 6.97 6.34
N ARG A 70 -10.84 7.02 5.13
CA ARG A 70 -9.46 6.58 4.86
C ARG A 70 -8.45 7.26 5.76
N LEU A 71 -8.55 8.58 5.91
CA LEU A 71 -7.64 9.35 6.76
C LEU A 71 -7.63 8.79 8.20
N PHE A 72 -8.80 8.55 8.80
CA PHE A 72 -8.85 8.01 10.16
C PHE A 72 -8.48 6.53 10.26
N VAL A 73 -8.83 5.72 9.26
CA VAL A 73 -8.53 4.28 9.24
C VAL A 73 -7.04 3.99 9.03
N PHE A 74 -6.35 4.75 8.18
CA PHE A 74 -4.92 4.58 7.93
C PHE A 74 -4.06 5.18 9.03
N ASN A 75 -4.60 6.12 9.82
CA ASN A 75 -3.89 6.81 10.89
C ASN A 75 -4.61 6.62 12.24
N GLN A 76 -4.85 5.36 12.63
CA GLN A 76 -5.71 5.00 13.77
C GLN A 76 -5.22 5.56 15.12
N ALA A 77 -3.91 5.74 15.26
CA ALA A 77 -3.29 6.27 16.47
C ALA A 77 -3.20 7.80 16.50
N GLU A 78 -3.44 8.48 15.37
CA GLU A 78 -3.24 9.93 15.26
C GLU A 78 -4.49 10.74 15.63
N HIS A 79 -4.24 11.93 16.16
CA HIS A 79 -5.26 12.91 16.50
C HIS A 79 -5.28 14.03 15.46
N PHE A 80 -6.45 14.27 14.84
CA PHE A 80 -6.60 15.31 13.84
C PHE A 80 -7.46 16.47 14.35
N THR A 81 -6.98 17.70 14.17
CA THR A 81 -7.83 18.89 14.18
C THR A 81 -8.59 19.02 12.85
N LEU A 82 -9.67 19.82 12.81
CA LEU A 82 -10.38 20.09 11.55
C LEU A 82 -9.46 20.63 10.45
N GLY A 83 -8.51 21.50 10.82
CA GLY A 83 -7.52 22.06 9.90
C GLY A 83 -6.54 21.03 9.35
N GLN A 84 -6.04 20.13 10.21
CA GLN A 84 -5.17 19.04 9.77
C GLN A 84 -5.94 18.04 8.89
N ALA A 85 -7.17 17.68 9.28
CA ALA A 85 -8.01 16.79 8.50
C ALA A 85 -8.32 17.37 7.11
N ALA A 86 -8.62 18.67 7.02
CA ALA A 86 -8.84 19.35 5.74
C ALA A 86 -7.59 19.33 4.84
N LYS A 87 -6.42 19.65 5.40
CA LYS A 87 -5.14 19.58 4.65
C LYS A 87 -4.84 18.18 4.14
N ARG A 88 -4.96 17.17 5.01
CA ARG A 88 -4.64 15.77 4.69
C ARG A 88 -5.61 15.15 3.69
N SER A 89 -6.91 15.46 3.80
CA SER A 89 -7.94 14.93 2.89
C SER A 89 -8.10 15.73 1.59
N GLY A 90 -7.43 16.89 1.48
CA GLY A 90 -7.56 17.79 0.33
C GLY A 90 -8.99 18.33 0.16
N LEU A 91 -9.73 18.49 1.25
CA LEU A 91 -11.13 18.95 1.25
C LEU A 91 -11.27 20.30 1.94
N SER A 92 -12.35 21.04 1.63
CA SER A 92 -12.64 22.31 2.30
C SER A 92 -13.10 22.08 3.75
N LEU A 93 -12.80 23.04 4.63
CA LEU A 93 -13.14 22.96 6.06
C LEU A 93 -14.64 22.72 6.31
N LEU A 94 -15.51 23.29 5.49
CA LEU A 94 -16.97 23.12 5.60
C LEU A 94 -17.38 21.67 5.37
N VAL A 95 -16.85 21.05 4.31
CA VAL A 95 -17.11 19.65 3.95
C VAL A 95 -16.56 18.74 5.05
N VAL A 96 -15.32 18.97 5.48
CA VAL A 96 -14.69 18.18 6.55
C VAL A 96 -15.50 18.26 7.84
N THR A 97 -15.97 19.44 8.22
CA THR A 97 -16.79 19.62 9.42
C THR A 97 -18.10 18.84 9.33
N LYS A 98 -18.75 18.86 8.16
CA LYS A 98 -20.00 18.11 7.92
C LYS A 98 -19.77 16.60 8.02
N GLU A 99 -18.75 16.07 7.34
CA GLU A 99 -18.48 14.63 7.33
C GLU A 99 -17.95 14.11 8.67
N ILE A 100 -17.11 14.88 9.37
CA ILE A 100 -16.67 14.54 10.73
C ILE A 100 -17.86 14.47 11.68
N LYS A 101 -18.78 15.45 11.65
CA LYS A 101 -20.01 15.37 12.47
C LYS A 101 -20.84 14.13 12.14
N SER A 102 -20.92 13.76 10.86
CA SER A 102 -21.64 12.54 10.44
C SER A 102 -20.98 11.27 10.97
N LEU A 103 -19.65 11.18 10.95
CA LEU A 103 -18.91 10.02 11.47
C LEU A 103 -18.91 9.98 13.01
N GLU A 104 -18.93 11.14 13.66
CA GLU A 104 -19.05 11.29 15.11
C GLU A 104 -20.43 10.84 15.58
N GLY A 105 -21.50 11.16 14.84
CA GLY A 105 -22.86 10.67 15.13
C GLY A 105 -23.02 9.15 14.97
N LEU A 106 -22.14 8.49 14.21
CA LEU A 106 -22.08 7.04 14.06
C LEU A 106 -21.14 6.37 15.09
N ASP A 107 -20.52 7.14 15.99
CA ASP A 107 -19.51 6.68 16.96
C ASP A 107 -18.29 5.98 16.33
N ILE A 108 -18.07 6.16 15.02
CA ILE A 108 -16.88 5.65 14.32
C ILE A 108 -15.65 6.47 14.70
N ILE A 109 -15.82 7.78 14.86
CA ILE A 109 -14.78 8.69 15.35
C ILE A 109 -15.24 9.33 16.65
N LYS A 110 -14.30 9.54 17.56
CA LYS A 110 -14.55 10.18 18.85
C LYS A 110 -13.82 11.51 18.95
N LYS A 111 -14.49 12.48 19.55
CA LYS A 111 -13.90 13.76 19.91
C LYS A 111 -13.10 13.59 21.20
N ARG A 112 -11.80 13.88 21.14
CA ARG A 112 -10.94 13.95 22.32
C ARG A 112 -10.60 15.41 22.59
N LYS A 113 -10.77 15.85 23.84
CA LYS A 113 -10.29 17.16 24.29
C LYS A 113 -8.78 17.07 24.55
N LEU A 114 -7.99 16.94 23.50
CA LEU A 114 -6.54 17.11 23.60
C LEU A 114 -6.22 18.58 23.37
N VAL A 115 -5.49 19.19 24.30
CA VAL A 115 -4.92 20.53 24.11
C VAL A 115 -3.78 20.39 23.11
N HIS A 116 -4.09 20.30 21.82
CA HIS A 116 -3.09 20.60 20.81
C HIS A 116 -2.81 22.09 20.89
N VAL A 117 -1.69 22.44 21.52
CA VAL A 117 -1.15 23.80 21.49
C VAL A 117 -0.77 24.09 20.04
N VAL A 118 -1.68 24.68 19.29
CA VAL A 118 -1.32 25.34 18.04
C VAL A 118 -0.48 26.54 18.45
N ARG A 119 0.85 26.44 18.33
CA ARG A 119 1.75 27.57 18.57
C ARG A 119 1.38 28.69 17.60
N LYS A 120 0.70 29.72 18.09
CA LYS A 120 0.70 31.03 17.44
C LYS A 120 2.03 31.73 17.75
N THR A 121 2.47 32.57 16.83
CA THR A 121 3.56 33.54 17.00
C THR A 121 3.38 34.45 18.23
N ASN A 122 2.15 34.59 18.75
CA ASN A 122 1.84 35.31 19.98
C ASN A 122 1.26 34.37 21.05
N GLY A 123 2.14 33.75 21.86
CA GLY A 123 1.98 33.38 23.28
C GLY A 123 0.85 32.43 23.76
N ASN A 124 -0.37 32.49 23.24
CA ASN A 124 -1.51 31.75 23.80
C ASN A 124 -1.91 30.55 22.93
N GLY A 125 -1.68 29.35 23.46
CA GLY A 125 -2.14 28.10 22.87
C GLY A 125 -3.66 27.98 22.88
N GLN A 126 -4.28 27.98 21.71
CA GLN A 126 -5.72 27.70 21.61
C GLN A 126 -5.99 26.21 21.81
N LYS A 127 -6.96 25.89 22.68
CA LYS A 127 -7.49 24.54 22.87
C LYS A 127 -8.32 24.14 21.64
N ALA A 128 -7.72 23.44 20.69
CA ALA A 128 -8.45 22.89 19.55
C ALA A 128 -9.06 21.52 19.93
N SER A 129 -10.31 21.28 19.56
CA SER A 129 -10.85 19.92 19.62
C SER A 129 -10.13 19.03 18.61
N THR A 130 -9.81 17.79 18.98
CA THR A 130 -9.28 16.80 18.06
C THR A 130 -10.20 15.59 17.96
N TRP A 131 -10.12 14.91 16.83
CA TRP A 131 -10.85 13.69 16.54
C TRP A 131 -9.86 12.57 16.30
N ILE A 132 -10.25 11.36 16.70
CA ILE A 132 -9.51 10.11 16.48
C ILE A 132 -10.51 9.02 16.14
N LEU A 133 -10.06 8.00 15.42
CA LEU A 133 -10.83 6.77 15.24
C LEU A 133 -11.21 6.18 16.61
N ASN A 134 -12.42 5.65 16.75
CA ASN A 134 -12.86 5.06 18.00
C ASN A 134 -12.53 3.55 18.04
N PRO A 135 -11.42 3.11 18.64
CA PRO A 135 -11.10 1.68 18.72
C PRO A 135 -12.10 0.88 19.57
N GLY A 136 -12.92 1.54 20.41
CA GLY A 136 -13.90 0.87 21.26
C GLY A 136 -15.21 0.52 20.54
N HIS A 137 -15.44 1.01 19.33
CA HIS A 137 -16.68 0.74 18.61
C HIS A 137 -16.66 -0.65 17.96
N LYS A 138 -17.74 -1.42 18.15
CA LYS A 138 -17.87 -2.84 17.73
C LYS A 138 -17.50 -3.08 16.26
N HIS A 139 -17.82 -2.14 15.38
CA HIS A 139 -17.61 -2.31 13.93
C HIS A 139 -16.34 -1.68 13.39
N VAL A 140 -15.56 -0.95 14.21
CA VAL A 140 -14.37 -0.24 13.69
C VAL A 140 -13.31 -1.18 13.15
N ALA A 141 -13.09 -2.33 13.78
CA ALA A 141 -12.16 -3.34 13.26
C ALA A 141 -12.60 -3.87 11.88
N ALA A 142 -13.89 -4.15 11.70
CA ALA A 142 -14.44 -4.63 10.43
C ALA A 142 -14.40 -3.54 9.34
N ILE A 143 -14.73 -2.29 9.69
CA ILE A 143 -14.64 -1.14 8.77
C ILE A 143 -13.19 -0.91 8.37
N ALA A 144 -12.26 -0.97 9.32
CA ALA A 144 -10.84 -0.80 9.03
C ALA A 144 -10.36 -1.86 8.06
N LYS A 145 -10.61 -3.15 8.37
CA LYS A 145 -10.27 -4.27 7.49
C LYS A 145 -10.87 -4.10 6.09
N PHE A 146 -12.16 -3.77 6.01
CA PHE A 146 -12.83 -3.49 4.74
C PHE A 146 -12.12 -2.38 3.97
N VAL A 147 -11.85 -1.23 4.58
CA VAL A 147 -11.16 -0.10 3.92
C VAL A 147 -9.74 -0.50 3.47
N TYR A 148 -9.00 -1.30 4.25
CA TYR A 148 -7.70 -1.83 3.83
C TYR A 148 -7.81 -2.74 2.61
N GLU A 149 -8.82 -3.60 2.54
CA GLU A 149 -9.04 -4.54 1.43
C GLU A 149 -9.59 -3.86 0.17
N VAL A 150 -10.53 -2.92 0.34
CA VAL A 150 -11.24 -2.34 -0.80
C VAL A 150 -10.62 -1.06 -1.33
N SER A 151 -9.68 -0.44 -0.61
CA SER A 151 -9.06 0.81 -1.07
C SER A 151 -8.26 0.51 -2.34
N PRO A 152 -8.77 0.89 -3.53
CA PRO A 152 -8.12 0.54 -4.76
C PRO A 152 -6.85 1.36 -4.89
N ILE A 153 -5.78 0.73 -5.35
CA ILE A 153 -4.58 1.47 -5.74
C ILE A 153 -4.89 2.10 -7.10
N HIS A 154 -4.98 3.43 -7.14
CA HIS A 154 -5.17 4.17 -8.38
C HIS A 154 -3.88 4.20 -9.21
N TYR A 155 -3.50 3.05 -9.77
CA TYR A 155 -2.29 2.89 -10.56
C TYR A 155 -2.21 3.88 -11.72
N ASP A 156 -3.35 4.18 -12.36
CA ASP A 156 -3.43 5.16 -13.45
C ASP A 156 -3.12 6.58 -12.98
N SER A 157 -3.60 6.96 -11.79
CA SER A 157 -3.30 8.26 -11.19
C SER A 157 -1.83 8.38 -10.82
N VAL A 158 -1.25 7.32 -10.23
CA VAL A 158 0.20 7.27 -9.92
C VAL A 158 1.02 7.37 -11.20
N MET A 159 0.70 6.58 -12.23
CA MET A 159 1.40 6.59 -13.50
C MET A 159 1.31 7.96 -14.19
N THR A 160 0.15 8.60 -14.14
CA THR A 160 -0.06 9.94 -14.71
C THR A 160 0.73 11.00 -13.95
N ALA A 161 0.77 10.91 -12.63
CA ALA A 161 1.57 11.78 -11.77
C ALA A 161 3.07 11.68 -12.10
N VAL A 162 3.60 10.45 -12.16
CA VAL A 162 5.02 10.19 -12.46
C VAL A 162 5.40 10.57 -13.91
N LYS A 163 4.51 10.35 -14.88
CA LYS A 163 4.76 10.77 -16.27
C LYS A 163 4.86 12.29 -16.45
N ARG A 164 4.25 13.08 -15.56
CA ARG A 164 4.33 14.56 -15.60
C ARG A 164 5.66 15.09 -15.07
N SER A 165 6.36 14.32 -14.24
CA SER A 165 7.61 14.75 -13.62
C SER A 165 8.87 14.39 -14.42
N GLY A 166 8.79 13.49 -15.41
CA GLY A 166 9.92 13.10 -16.24
C GLY A 166 9.59 11.99 -17.23
N ARG A 167 10.63 11.31 -17.75
CA ARG A 167 10.48 10.13 -18.60
C ARG A 167 10.73 8.87 -17.77
N PRO A 168 9.69 8.27 -17.15
CA PRO A 168 9.88 7.09 -16.30
C PRO A 168 10.36 5.90 -17.11
N THR A 169 11.35 5.18 -16.59
CA THR A 169 11.89 3.93 -17.10
C THR A 169 11.44 2.75 -16.25
N ALA A 170 11.39 2.92 -14.93
CA ALA A 170 10.80 1.96 -14.00
C ALA A 170 9.91 2.66 -12.95
N VAL A 171 8.79 2.04 -12.60
CA VAL A 171 7.91 2.50 -11.52
C VAL A 171 7.44 1.28 -10.72
N ILE A 172 7.78 1.25 -9.44
CA ILE A 172 7.50 0.12 -8.55
C ILE A 172 6.72 0.62 -7.35
N LEU A 173 5.66 -0.11 -7.00
CA LEU A 173 4.85 0.14 -5.82
C LEU A 173 5.11 -0.93 -4.77
N SER A 174 5.27 -0.49 -3.55
CA SER A 174 5.59 -1.31 -2.38
C SER A 174 4.94 -0.71 -1.13
N GLY A 175 5.26 -1.29 0.02
CA GLY A 175 4.91 -0.71 1.32
C GLY A 175 3.40 -0.54 1.48
N CYS A 176 2.95 0.69 1.70
CA CYS A 176 1.53 0.97 1.96
C CYS A 176 0.59 0.56 0.82
N PHE A 177 1.06 0.53 -0.42
CA PHE A 177 0.25 0.02 -1.55
C PHE A 177 0.06 -1.48 -1.50
N MET A 178 0.94 -2.21 -0.81
CA MET A 178 0.89 -3.67 -0.66
C MET A 178 0.34 -4.08 0.72
N GLY A 179 -0.25 -3.13 1.47
CA GLY A 179 -0.80 -3.37 2.80
C GLY A 179 0.24 -3.40 3.93
N ASP A 180 1.51 -3.07 3.64
CA ASP A 180 2.61 -3.12 4.61
C ASP A 180 3.20 -1.72 4.87
N PRO A 181 2.72 -0.98 5.88
CA PRO A 181 3.23 0.36 6.17
C PRO A 181 4.64 0.37 6.79
N SER A 182 5.19 -0.77 7.20
CA SER A 182 6.49 -0.83 7.89
C SER A 182 7.69 -0.58 6.97
N ARG A 183 7.48 -0.71 5.64
CA ARG A 183 8.54 -0.64 4.64
C ARG A 183 9.17 0.75 4.52
N PRO A 184 10.44 0.85 4.09
CA PRO A 184 11.13 2.14 3.97
C PRO A 184 10.59 3.03 2.84
N ALA A 185 10.13 2.44 1.73
CA ALA A 185 9.54 3.17 0.62
C ALA A 185 8.25 2.49 0.14
N ASP A 186 7.30 3.34 -0.24
CA ASP A 186 6.03 2.93 -0.83
C ASP A 186 6.06 3.05 -2.36
N LEU A 187 6.86 3.96 -2.91
CA LEU A 187 6.99 4.19 -4.36
C LEU A 187 8.46 4.33 -4.75
N ILE A 188 8.93 3.53 -5.71
CA ILE A 188 10.24 3.72 -6.34
C ILE A 188 10.04 4.16 -7.78
N VAL A 189 10.70 5.25 -8.17
CA VAL A 189 10.67 5.80 -9.53
C VAL A 189 12.07 5.88 -10.08
N ALA A 190 12.32 5.24 -11.22
CA ALA A 190 13.48 5.49 -12.05
C ALA A 190 13.02 6.28 -13.28
N ALA A 191 13.65 7.42 -13.55
CA ALA A 191 13.28 8.26 -14.68
C ALA A 191 14.46 9.09 -15.21
N ASP A 192 14.44 9.37 -16.52
CA ASP A 192 15.37 10.31 -17.14
C ASP A 192 14.77 11.71 -17.18
N GLY A 193 15.62 12.73 -16.95
CA GLY A 193 15.21 14.14 -16.92
C GLY A 193 14.15 14.42 -15.85
N LEU A 194 14.27 13.77 -14.68
CA LEU A 194 13.32 13.91 -13.60
C LEU A 194 13.42 15.31 -12.96
N ASN A 195 12.28 15.99 -12.87
CA ASN A 195 12.15 17.21 -12.09
C ASN A 195 11.58 16.86 -10.71
N GLU A 196 12.42 16.99 -9.68
CA GLU A 196 12.06 16.64 -8.30
C GLU A 196 10.88 17.45 -7.77
N GLN A 197 10.84 18.77 -8.01
CA GLN A 197 9.73 19.62 -7.57
C GLN A 197 8.40 19.19 -8.18
N ARG A 198 8.40 18.84 -9.47
CA ARG A 198 7.20 18.34 -10.15
C ARG A 198 6.77 16.98 -9.61
N LEU A 199 7.73 16.09 -9.33
CA LEU A 199 7.43 14.79 -8.73
C LEU A 199 6.83 14.97 -7.34
N GLU A 200 7.44 15.80 -6.49
CA GLU A 200 6.94 16.06 -5.15
C GLU A 200 5.51 16.62 -5.17
N GLN A 201 5.24 17.60 -6.03
CA GLN A 201 3.88 18.14 -6.20
C GLN A 201 2.90 17.08 -6.70
N ALA A 202 3.33 16.23 -7.63
CA ALA A 202 2.49 15.17 -8.17
C ALA A 202 2.17 14.10 -7.13
N VAL A 203 3.15 13.69 -6.30
CA VAL A 203 2.96 12.75 -5.19
C VAL A 203 2.07 13.36 -4.11
N ARG A 204 2.32 14.61 -3.70
CA ARG A 204 1.44 15.36 -2.77
C ARG A 204 0.00 15.45 -3.26
N GLY A 205 -0.22 15.52 -4.57
CA GLY A 205 -1.55 15.49 -5.18
C GLY A 205 -2.29 14.15 -5.02
N LEU A 206 -1.57 13.05 -4.78
CA LEU A 206 -2.12 11.71 -4.58
C LEU A 206 -2.50 11.45 -3.13
N GLU A 207 -1.74 11.98 -2.16
CA GLU A 207 -1.94 11.74 -0.72
C GLU A 207 -3.40 11.93 -0.24
N PRO A 208 -4.17 12.95 -0.69
CA PRO A 208 -5.57 13.11 -0.32
C PRO A 208 -6.48 11.94 -0.70
N ALA A 209 -6.18 11.26 -1.80
CA ALA A 209 -6.97 10.12 -2.26
C ALA A 209 -6.70 8.87 -1.42
N PHE A 210 -5.44 8.69 -1.02
CA PHE A 210 -4.97 7.58 -0.19
C PHE A 210 -5.17 7.82 1.31
N GLY A 211 -5.35 9.07 1.76
CA GLY A 211 -5.56 9.41 3.17
C GLY A 211 -4.30 9.28 4.04
N ARG A 212 -3.12 9.21 3.42
CA ARG A 212 -1.82 9.08 4.10
C ARG A 212 -0.70 9.66 3.26
N GLU A 213 0.42 9.95 3.91
CA GLU A 213 1.67 10.32 3.22
C GLU A 213 2.22 9.13 2.44
N ILE A 214 2.81 9.41 1.28
CA ILE A 214 3.44 8.42 0.41
C ILE A 214 4.95 8.62 0.48
N ARG A 215 5.66 7.62 1.01
CA ARG A 215 7.13 7.64 1.00
C ARG A 215 7.63 7.19 -0.36
N TYR A 216 8.43 8.00 -1.02
CA TYR A 216 8.97 7.65 -2.32
C TYR A 216 10.48 7.83 -2.38
N ALA A 217 11.11 7.04 -3.24
CA ALA A 217 12.49 7.20 -3.65
C ALA A 217 12.53 7.40 -5.17
N ALA A 218 13.34 8.35 -5.62
CA ALA A 218 13.45 8.66 -7.02
C ALA A 218 14.92 8.64 -7.44
N PHE A 219 15.19 8.04 -8.60
CA PHE A 219 16.52 7.81 -9.12
C PHE A 219 16.57 8.17 -10.60
N THR A 220 17.76 8.53 -11.07
CA THR A 220 18.02 8.51 -12.51
C THR A 220 18.09 7.06 -13.00
N THR A 221 17.80 6.80 -14.28
CA THR A 221 17.92 5.44 -14.84
C THR A 221 19.30 4.79 -14.64
N PRO A 222 20.45 5.48 -14.86
CA PRO A 222 21.75 4.86 -14.60
C PRO A 222 21.99 4.58 -13.11
N GLU A 223 21.54 5.45 -12.21
CA GLU A 223 21.66 5.23 -10.77
C GLU A 223 20.84 4.03 -10.31
N PHE A 224 19.60 3.91 -10.80
CA PHE A 224 18.73 2.78 -10.49
C PHE A 224 19.36 1.45 -10.93
N ARG A 225 19.91 1.42 -12.16
CA ARG A 225 20.65 0.25 -12.68
C ARG A 225 21.84 -0.11 -11.80
N TYR A 226 22.64 0.88 -11.43
CA TYR A 226 23.79 0.67 -10.57
C TYR A 226 23.37 0.07 -9.22
N ARG A 227 22.38 0.68 -8.56
CA ARG A 227 21.84 0.23 -7.27
C ARG A 227 21.24 -1.18 -7.33
N LEU A 228 20.63 -1.55 -8.46
CA LEU A 228 20.14 -2.91 -8.70
C LEU A 228 21.30 -3.91 -8.75
N THR A 229 22.37 -3.60 -9.48
CA THR A 229 23.57 -4.45 -9.59
C THR A 229 24.27 -4.66 -8.25
N ILE A 230 24.38 -3.61 -7.43
CA ILE A 230 25.01 -3.71 -6.10
C ILE A 230 24.06 -4.24 -5.01
N GLN A 231 22.81 -4.57 -5.37
CA GLN A 231 21.76 -4.99 -4.45
C GLN A 231 21.61 -4.04 -3.24
N ASP A 232 21.47 -2.75 -3.53
CA ASP A 232 21.22 -1.73 -2.51
C ASP A 232 20.05 -2.15 -1.62
N ARG A 233 20.19 -1.93 -0.30
CA ARG A 233 19.24 -2.45 0.71
C ARG A 233 17.81 -2.03 0.39
N LEU A 234 17.60 -0.79 -0.02
CA LEU A 234 16.27 -0.27 -0.36
C LEU A 234 15.64 -1.03 -1.54
N ILE A 235 16.40 -1.25 -2.61
CA ILE A 235 15.91 -1.92 -3.82
C ILE A 235 15.65 -3.40 -3.51
N ARG A 236 16.60 -4.07 -2.86
CA ARG A 236 16.47 -5.47 -2.46
C ARG A 236 15.26 -5.68 -1.56
N ASP A 237 15.14 -4.91 -0.47
CA ASP A 237 14.00 -5.01 0.46
C ASP A 237 12.66 -4.65 -0.23
N THR A 238 12.69 -3.94 -1.35
CA THR A 238 11.48 -3.66 -2.14
C THR A 238 11.11 -4.82 -3.07
N LEU A 239 12.10 -5.43 -3.74
CA LEU A 239 11.89 -6.50 -4.72
C LEU A 239 11.68 -7.87 -4.09
N ASP A 240 12.30 -8.15 -2.94
CA ASP A 240 12.20 -9.45 -2.25
C ASP A 240 10.81 -9.69 -1.61
N TYR A 241 10.05 -8.61 -1.40
CA TYR A 241 8.74 -8.64 -0.75
C TYR A 241 7.62 -8.32 -1.75
N PRO A 242 6.33 -8.58 -1.42
CA PRO A 242 5.21 -8.26 -2.30
C PRO A 242 5.29 -6.83 -2.82
N HIS A 243 5.42 -6.67 -4.13
CA HIS A 243 5.54 -5.39 -4.82
C HIS A 243 4.81 -5.48 -6.17
N LEU A 244 4.53 -4.33 -6.76
CA LEU A 244 3.93 -4.25 -8.08
C LEU A 244 4.75 -3.35 -8.99
N VAL A 245 5.24 -3.91 -10.08
CA VAL A 245 5.90 -3.16 -11.15
C VAL A 245 4.84 -2.60 -12.10
N LEU A 246 4.66 -1.28 -12.11
CA LEU A 246 3.72 -0.60 -13.00
C LEU A 246 4.28 -0.33 -14.38
N LEU A 247 5.60 -0.14 -14.44
CA LEU A 247 6.34 0.12 -15.66
C LEU A 247 7.73 -0.47 -15.50
N ASP A 248 8.17 -1.22 -16.50
CA ASP A 248 9.58 -1.50 -16.75
C ASP A 248 9.83 -1.41 -18.26
N ARG A 249 10.49 -0.33 -18.67
CA ARG A 249 10.90 -0.14 -20.08
C ARG A 249 12.23 -0.83 -20.39
N THR A 250 13.03 -1.07 -19.37
CA THR A 250 14.40 -1.54 -19.49
C THR A 250 14.52 -3.06 -19.36
N ARG A 251 13.44 -3.75 -18.96
CA ARG A 251 13.39 -5.21 -18.74
C ARG A 251 14.48 -5.69 -17.80
N LEU A 252 14.65 -4.96 -16.70
CA LEU A 252 15.69 -5.21 -15.70
C LEU A 252 15.12 -5.87 -14.44
N LEU A 253 13.79 -5.84 -14.27
CA LEU A 253 13.08 -6.35 -13.10
C LEU A 253 12.42 -7.70 -13.39
#